data_AF-A0A968XMN7-F1
#
_entry.id   AF-A0A968XMN7-F1
#
_cell.length_a   1.000
_cell.length_b   1.000
_cell.length_c   1.000
_cell.angle_alpha   90.00
_cell.angle_beta   90.00
_cell.angle_gamma   90.00
#
_symmetry.space_group_name_H-M   'P 1'
#
loop_
_entity.id
_entity.type
_entity.pdbx_description
1 polymer ?
#
loop_
_entity_poly.entity_id
_entity_poly.type
_entity_poly.pdbx_seq_one_letter_code
_entity_poly.pdbx_strand_id
1 'polypeptide(L)'
;MTSDEGRSSEFKILALGKGKLKVEFFTALKLGSDGDARGNTADGMGTAVINGDTAFFTPTNQQAEECVIKIKFVKLGQIKITQEGDCGFISDSISTEGTYKRTSAAKPKFTE
;
A
#
# COMPACT_ATOMS: atom_id res chain seq x y z
N MET A 1 17.35 3.63 -5.79
CA MET A 1 18.47 3.20 -4.94
C MET A 1 18.12 1.81 -4.44
N THR A 2 18.99 0.86 -4.78
CA THR A 2 18.72 -0.57 -4.96
C THR A 2 18.15 -1.25 -3.72
N SER A 3 17.06 -1.99 -3.88
CA SER A 3 16.59 -2.97 -2.91
C SER A 3 15.92 -4.08 -3.72
N ASP A 4 16.55 -5.26 -3.72
CA ASP A 4 16.12 -6.53 -4.30
C ASP A 4 15.59 -6.49 -5.73
N GLU A 5 16.37 -7.03 -6.67
CA GLU A 5 15.95 -7.33 -8.05
C GLU A 5 14.64 -8.13 -8.06
N GLY A 6 13.50 -7.43 -8.11
CA GLY A 6 12.22 -8.08 -8.28
C GLY A 6 11.01 -7.43 -7.60
N ARG A 7 11.13 -6.52 -6.62
CA ARG A 7 9.94 -5.98 -5.91
C ARG A 7 9.79 -4.47 -6.07
N SER A 8 8.62 -4.02 -6.51
CA SER A 8 8.26 -2.61 -6.59
C SER A 8 6.94 -2.36 -5.89
N SER A 9 6.96 -1.60 -4.81
CA SER A 9 5.77 -1.19 -4.05
C SER A 9 5.68 0.33 -3.97
N GLU A 10 4.52 0.87 -4.34
CA GLU A 10 4.21 2.30 -4.30
C GLU A 10 2.92 2.54 -3.51
N PHE A 11 2.94 3.59 -2.69
CA PHE A 11 1.78 4.10 -1.98
C PHE A 11 1.57 5.57 -2.34
N LYS A 12 0.38 5.88 -2.87
CA LYS A 12 -0.10 7.24 -3.08
C LYS A 12 -1.03 7.62 -1.94
N ILE A 13 -0.70 8.70 -1.25
CA ILE A 13 -1.47 9.19 -0.10
C ILE A 13 -1.81 10.66 -0.32
N LEU A 14 -3.10 10.99 -0.26
CA LEU A 14 -3.60 12.36 -0.32
C LEU A 14 -4.45 12.65 0.92
N ALA A 15 -4.13 13.72 1.64
CA ALA A 15 -4.99 14.19 2.72
C ALA A 15 -6.26 14.82 2.17
N LEU A 16 -7.42 14.35 2.64
CA LEU A 16 -8.75 14.89 2.30
C LEU A 16 -9.24 15.91 3.33
N GLY A 17 -8.52 16.07 4.45
CA GLY A 17 -8.96 16.84 5.60
C GLY A 17 -9.89 16.05 6.52
N LYS A 18 -10.26 16.64 7.67
CA LYS A 18 -11.14 16.03 8.69
C LYS A 18 -10.69 14.63 9.14
N GLY A 19 -9.38 14.41 9.21
CA GLY A 19 -8.82 13.11 9.60
C GLY A 19 -8.99 12.00 8.55
N LYS A 20 -9.18 12.33 7.26
CA LYS A 20 -9.32 11.34 6.18
C LYS A 20 -8.21 11.45 5.15
N LEU A 21 -7.84 10.31 4.56
CA LEU A 21 -6.87 10.20 3.47
C LEU A 21 -7.48 9.42 2.31
N LYS A 22 -7.18 9.80 1.07
CA LYS A 22 -7.33 8.92 -0.09
C LYS A 22 -6.02 8.15 -0.26
N VAL A 23 -6.12 6.84 -0.31
CA VAL A 23 -4.97 5.94 -0.43
C VAL A 23 -5.16 5.07 -1.67
N GLU A 24 -4.08 4.89 -2.42
CA GLU A 24 -3.94 3.89 -3.46
C GLU A 24 -2.57 3.24 -3.28
N PHE A 25 -2.51 1.92 -3.37
CA PHE A 25 -1.25 1.20 -3.38
C PHE A 25 -1.19 0.26 -4.56
N PHE A 26 0.04 0.01 -5.00
CA PHE A 26 0.36 -0.97 -6.02
C PHE A 26 1.67 -1.64 -5.63
N THR A 27 1.66 -2.96 -5.59
CA THR A 27 2.85 -3.80 -5.40
C THR A 27 2.93 -4.77 -6.56
N ALA A 28 4.13 -4.90 -7.13
CA ALA A 28 4.44 -5.89 -8.14
C ALA A 28 5.70 -6.67 -7.77
N LEU A 29 5.62 -7.99 -7.88
CA LEU A 29 6.78 -8.87 -7.92
C LEU A 29 7.12 -9.16 -9.39
N LYS A 30 8.23 -8.60 -9.85
CA LYS A 30 8.89 -8.90 -11.11
C LYS A 30 9.67 -10.20 -10.96
N LEU A 31 9.13 -11.30 -11.51
CA LEU A 31 9.88 -12.53 -11.71
C LEU A 31 10.82 -12.37 -12.93
N GLY A 32 11.91 -13.15 -12.96
CA GLY A 32 12.91 -13.14 -14.03
C GLY A 32 12.34 -13.53 -15.41
N SER A 33 13.20 -13.52 -16.44
CA SER A 33 12.85 -13.56 -17.87
C SER A 33 11.94 -14.71 -18.37
N ASP A 34 11.72 -15.76 -17.56
CA ASP A 34 10.87 -16.93 -17.89
C ASP A 34 9.52 -16.95 -17.11
N GLY A 35 9.23 -15.97 -16.26
CA GLY A 35 8.07 -16.00 -15.35
C GLY A 35 6.85 -15.25 -15.90
N ASP A 36 5.72 -15.95 -16.01
CA ASP A 36 4.41 -15.38 -16.35
C ASP A 36 4.06 -14.26 -15.34
N ALA A 37 4.00 -13.01 -15.82
CA ALA A 37 3.77 -11.82 -14.99
C ALA A 37 2.32 -11.72 -14.46
N ARG A 38 1.45 -12.66 -14.85
CA ARG A 38 0.03 -12.65 -14.51
C ARG A 38 -0.18 -13.29 -13.14
N GLY A 39 -0.32 -12.46 -12.11
CA GLY A 39 -0.81 -12.90 -10.79
C GLY A 39 0.00 -12.45 -9.59
N ASN A 40 1.17 -11.80 -9.79
CA ASN A 40 2.01 -11.34 -8.68
C ASN A 40 1.94 -9.83 -8.45
N THR A 41 0.77 -9.24 -8.72
CA THR A 41 0.47 -7.84 -8.44
C THR A 41 -0.63 -7.73 -7.40
N ALA A 42 -0.50 -6.76 -6.52
CA ALA A 42 -1.43 -6.44 -5.47
C ALA A 42 -1.72 -4.95 -5.53
N ASP A 43 -2.97 -4.57 -5.72
CA ASP A 43 -3.39 -3.19 -5.75
C ASP A 43 -4.62 -2.96 -4.89
N GLY A 44 -4.82 -1.72 -4.48
CA GLY A 44 -6.04 -1.33 -3.83
C GLY A 44 -6.14 0.14 -3.58
N MET A 45 -7.38 0.61 -3.53
CA MET A 45 -7.73 2.00 -3.34
C MET A 45 -8.84 2.16 -2.30
N GLY A 46 -8.92 3.35 -1.73
CA GLY A 46 -10.05 3.75 -0.92
C GLY A 46 -9.72 4.89 0.04
N THR A 47 -10.53 5.01 1.09
CA THR A 47 -10.41 6.09 2.07
C THR A 47 -9.92 5.52 3.40
N ALA A 48 -8.83 6.09 3.90
CA ALA A 48 -8.31 5.80 5.23
C ALA A 48 -8.80 6.83 6.25
N VAL A 49 -9.03 6.40 7.48
CA VAL A 49 -9.39 7.27 8.61
C VAL A 49 -8.22 7.34 9.58
N ILE A 50 -7.78 8.55 9.91
CA ILE A 50 -6.71 8.82 10.87
C ILE A 50 -7.29 8.79 12.28
N ASN A 51 -6.69 7.97 13.14
CA ASN A 51 -6.91 7.95 14.57
C ASN A 51 -5.56 8.04 15.29
N GLY A 52 -5.28 9.20 15.88
CA GLY A 52 -3.97 9.50 16.48
C GLY A 52 -2.84 9.54 15.45
N ASP A 53 -1.84 8.69 15.62
CA ASP A 53 -0.66 8.55 14.76
C ASP A 53 -0.82 7.46 13.68
N THR A 54 -2.01 6.86 13.56
CA THR A 54 -2.25 5.72 12.67
C THR A 54 -3.48 5.96 11.81
N ALA A 55 -3.36 5.73 10.50
CA ALA A 55 -4.51 5.70 9.58
C ALA A 55 -4.92 4.26 9.30
N PHE A 56 -6.22 4.01 9.29
CA PHE A 56 -6.81 2.69 9.03
C PHE A 56 -7.47 2.72 7.67
N PHE A 57 -7.06 1.82 6.79
CA PHE A 57 -7.47 1.74 5.41
C PHE A 57 -8.01 0.33 5.12
N THR A 58 -9.25 0.26 4.65
CA THR A 58 -9.85 -0.98 4.13
C THR A 58 -9.96 -0.84 2.61
N PRO A 59 -9.28 -1.68 1.82
CA PRO A 59 -9.35 -1.62 0.36
C PRO A 59 -10.77 -1.91 -0.12
N THR A 60 -11.35 -1.05 -0.96
CA THR A 60 -12.73 -1.23 -1.45
C THR A 60 -12.86 -2.30 -2.54
N ASN A 61 -11.74 -2.70 -3.14
CA ASN A 61 -11.64 -3.66 -4.24
C ASN A 61 -11.37 -5.11 -3.78
N GLN A 62 -11.16 -5.33 -2.48
CA GLN A 62 -10.92 -6.68 -1.93
C GLN A 62 -12.21 -7.25 -1.34
N GLN A 63 -12.50 -8.52 -1.64
CA GLN A 63 -13.67 -9.26 -1.13
C GLN A 63 -13.50 -9.69 0.33
N ALA A 64 -12.31 -9.55 0.90
CA ALA A 64 -12.04 -9.88 2.28
C ALA A 64 -12.45 -8.72 3.20
N GLU A 65 -13.61 -8.87 3.85
CA GLU A 65 -14.12 -7.93 4.86
C GLU A 65 -13.17 -7.75 6.05
N GLU A 66 -12.17 -8.63 6.18
CA GLU A 66 -11.21 -8.67 7.29
C GLU A 66 -9.87 -7.98 6.96
N CYS A 67 -9.64 -7.51 5.73
CA CYS A 67 -8.38 -6.87 5.36
C CYS A 67 -8.31 -5.40 5.83
N VAL A 68 -7.43 -5.13 6.79
CA VAL A 68 -7.17 -3.79 7.31
C VAL A 68 -5.69 -3.45 7.15
N ILE A 69 -5.41 -2.40 6.37
CA ILE A 69 -4.08 -1.83 6.23
C ILE A 69 -3.94 -0.66 7.22
N LYS A 70 -2.97 -0.77 8.13
CA LYS A 70 -2.62 0.29 9.08
C LYS A 70 -1.41 1.06 8.57
N ILE A 71 -1.57 2.38 8.54
CA ILE A 71 -0.55 3.33 8.11
C ILE A 71 -0.11 4.13 9.34
N LYS A 72 0.99 3.71 9.97
CA LYS A 72 1.55 4.41 11.12
C LYS A 72 2.49 5.53 10.67
N PHE A 73 2.24 6.75 11.12
CA PHE A 73 3.12 7.90 10.89
C PHE A 73 4.29 7.85 11.87
N VAL A 74 5.44 7.32 11.43
CA VAL A 74 6.61 7.13 12.31
C VAL A 74 7.35 8.44 12.52
N LYS A 75 7.58 9.19 11.44
CA LYS A 75 8.16 10.54 11.45
C LYS A 75 7.82 11.26 10.15
N LEU A 76 8.17 12.54 10.06
CA LEU A 76 7.91 13.34 8.85
C LEU A 76 8.47 12.64 7.60
N GLY A 77 7.59 12.34 6.64
CA GLY A 77 7.96 11.67 5.40
C GLY A 77 8.30 10.18 5.53
N GLN A 78 8.01 9.53 6.66
CA GLN A 78 8.15 8.09 6.81
C GLN A 78 6.92 7.46 7.46
N ILE A 79 6.43 6.40 6.82
CA ILE A 79 5.28 5.64 7.29
C ILE A 79 5.68 4.18 7.46
N LYS A 80 5.01 3.49 8.37
CA LYS A 80 5.08 2.04 8.50
C LYS A 80 3.71 1.47 8.14
N ILE A 81 3.70 0.58 7.16
CA ILE A 81 2.52 -0.15 6.73
C ILE A 81 2.55 -1.51 7.42
N THR A 82 1.44 -1.85 8.07
CA THR A 82 1.17 -3.20 8.58
C THR A 82 -0.19 -3.65 8.09
N GLN A 83 -0.37 -4.94 7.91
CA GLN A 83 -1.63 -5.53 7.48
C GLN A 83 -2.21 -6.36 8.62
N GLU A 84 -3.53 -6.34 8.76
CA GLU A 84 -4.26 -7.25 9.63
C GLU A 84 -5.35 -7.93 8.82
N GLY A 85 -5.57 -9.22 9.12
CA GLY A 85 -6.51 -10.08 8.41
C GLY A 85 -5.95 -10.65 7.11
N ASP A 86 -6.79 -11.45 6.45
CA ASP A 86 -6.46 -12.03 5.15
C ASP A 86 -6.79 -11.01 4.06
N CYS A 87 -5.76 -10.43 3.43
CA CYS A 87 -5.92 -9.49 2.34
C CYS A 87 -5.95 -10.15 0.96
N GLY A 88 -5.98 -11.48 0.88
CA GLY A 88 -6.10 -12.22 -0.37
C GLY A 88 -4.93 -12.05 -1.34
N PHE A 89 -3.80 -11.49 -0.89
CA PHE A 89 -2.62 -11.38 -1.73
C PHE A 89 -2.06 -12.79 -1.97
N ILE A 90 -2.07 -13.22 -3.24
CA ILE A 90 -1.94 -14.61 -3.73
C ILE A 90 -0.63 -15.32 -3.30
N SER A 91 0.31 -14.63 -2.66
CA SER A 91 1.50 -15.27 -2.09
C SER A 91 2.03 -14.54 -0.86
N ASP A 92 2.53 -15.32 0.11
CA ASP A 92 3.36 -14.84 1.25
C ASP A 92 4.57 -13.98 0.81
N SER A 93 4.88 -13.99 -0.49
CA SER A 93 5.96 -13.24 -1.12
C SER A 93 5.59 -11.79 -1.48
N ILE A 94 4.30 -11.44 -1.47
CA ILE A 94 3.77 -10.11 -1.82
C ILE A 94 3.19 -9.47 -0.55
N SER A 95 4.05 -9.30 0.46
CA SER A 95 3.67 -8.47 1.61
C SER A 95 3.85 -7.00 1.24
N THR A 96 2.78 -6.21 1.36
CA THR A 96 2.83 -4.74 1.30
C THR A 96 3.31 -4.12 2.63
N GLU A 97 3.54 -4.95 3.66
CA GLU A 97 4.06 -4.50 4.93
C GLU A 97 5.51 -4.02 4.80
N GLY A 98 5.83 -2.96 5.51
CA GLY A 98 7.15 -2.40 5.43
C GLY A 98 7.20 -0.95 5.84
N THR A 99 8.40 -0.39 5.76
CA THR A 99 8.62 1.01 6.08
C THR A 99 8.87 1.79 4.80
N TYR A 100 8.00 2.74 4.51
CA TYR A 100 8.02 3.52 3.29
C TYR A 100 8.52 4.93 3.59
N LYS A 101 9.32 5.46 2.66
CA LYS A 101 9.78 6.85 2.70
C LYS A 101 9.09 7.62 1.59
N ARG A 102 8.68 8.84 1.90
CA ARG A 102 8.09 9.75 0.92
C ARG A 102 9.14 10.09 -0.12
N THR A 103 8.85 9.76 -1.38
CA THR A 103 9.69 10.07 -2.54
C THR A 103 9.25 11.33 -3.27
N SER A 104 7.99 11.78 -3.08
CA SER A 104 7.44 12.97 -3.71
C SER A 104 6.48 13.72 -2.78
N ALA A 105 6.47 15.06 -2.90
CA ALA A 105 5.49 15.93 -2.23
C ALA A 105 4.40 16.45 -3.20
N ALA A 106 4.47 16.06 -4.48
CA ALA A 106 3.47 16.45 -5.46
C ALA A 106 2.11 15.82 -5.14
N LYS A 107 1.02 16.49 -5.51
CA LYS A 107 -0.33 15.93 -5.39
C LYS A 107 -0.40 14.64 -6.21
N PRO A 108 -0.74 13.48 -5.61
CA PRO A 108 -0.79 12.22 -6.35
C PRO A 108 -1.91 12.23 -7.40
N LYS A 109 -1.67 11.54 -8.51
CA LYS A 109 -2.71 11.17 -9.46
C LYS A 109 -3.15 9.74 -9.15
N PHE A 110 -4.42 9.59 -8.79
CA PHE A 110 -5.05 8.31 -8.54
C PHE A 110 -5.57 7.75 -9.87
N THR A 111 -5.50 6.44 -10.01
CA THR A 111 -6.08 5.69 -11.12
C THR A 111 -7.53 5.44 -10.73
N GLU A 112 -8.48 6.12 -11.38
CA GLU A 112 -9.93 5.89 -11.20
C GLU A 112 -10.43 4.76 -12.09
#